data_AF-A0AB74U1G6-F1
#
_entry.id   AF-A0AB74U1G6-F1
#
_cell.length_a   1.000
_cell.length_b   1.000
_cell.length_c   1.000
_cell.angle_alpha   90.00
_cell.angle_beta   90.00
_cell.angle_gamma   90.00
#
_symmetry.space_group_name_H-M   'P 1'
#
loop_
_entity.id
_entity.type
_entity.pdbx_description
1 polymer ?
#
loop_
_entity_poly.entity_id
_entity_poly.type
_entity_poly.pdbx_seq_one_letter_code
_entity_poly.pdbx_strand_id
1 'polypeptide(L)' 'MDDIKINKVAGYRKMAELRQADMAEYLGISRQSYWCKENNRVSFSDKEKQKIKELFQKFIPELTIDDIFF' A
#
# COMPACT_ATOMS: atom_id res chain seq x y z
N MET A 1 16.55 20.57 1.87
CA MET A 1 16.98 19.16 1.87
C MET A 1 15.68 18.39 1.76
N ASP A 2 15.32 17.97 0.55
CA ASP A 2 14.02 17.35 0.33
C ASP A 2 13.98 16.04 1.11
N ASP A 3 13.07 15.96 2.08
CA ASP A 3 12.85 14.75 2.87
C ASP A 3 12.56 13.60 1.90
N ILE A 4 13.43 12.58 1.89
CA ILE A 4 13.21 11.38 1.10
C ILE A 4 11.95 10.71 1.65
N LYS A 5 10.82 10.91 0.97
CA LYS A 5 9.55 10.30 1.34
C LYS A 5 9.61 8.80 1.06
N ILE A 6 9.85 8.01 2.10
CA ILE A 6 9.89 6.55 2.01
C ILE A 6 8.51 6.03 1.61
N ASN A 7 8.47 5.22 0.56
CA ASN A 7 7.25 4.54 0.13
C ASN A 7 7.03 3.27 0.96
N LYS A 8 6.44 3.43 2.14
CA LYS A 8 6.20 2.32 3.08
C LYS A 8 5.27 1.25 2.50
N VAL A 9 4.24 1.65 1.75
CA VAL A 9 3.34 0.72 1.04
C VAL A 9 4.11 -0.23 0.13
N ALA A 10 5.04 0.30 -0.68
CA ALA A 10 5.88 -0.54 -1.54
C ALA A 10 6.83 -1.44 -0.74
N GLY A 11 7.33 -0.97 0.40
CA GLY A 11 8.16 -1.76 1.32
C GLY A 11 7.43 -2.98 1.86
N TYR A 12 6.28 -2.76 2.50
CA TYR A 12 5.45 -3.85 3.05
C TYR A 12 4.95 -4.79 1.96
N ARG A 13 4.53 -4.27 0.81
CA ARG A 13 4.12 -5.10 -0.33
C ARG A 13 5.24 -6.05 -0.77
N LYS A 14 6.47 -5.56 -0.90
CA LYS A 14 7.63 -6.39 -1.30
C LYS A 14 7.99 -7.42 -0.23
N MET A 15 7.90 -7.06 1.05
CA MET A 15 8.12 -7.98 2.16
C MET A 15 7.08 -9.11 2.19
N ALA A 16 5.84 -8.81 1.79
CA ALA A 16 4.79 -9.80 1.59
C ALA A 16 4.89 -10.58 0.26
N GLU A 17 5.97 -10.38 -0.52
CA GLU A 17 6.20 -10.98 -1.85
C GLU A 17 5.11 -10.67 -2.90
N LEU A 18 4.36 -9.60 -2.69
CA LEU A 18 3.26 -9.20 -3.57
C LEU A 18 3.73 -8.29 -4.71
N ARG A 19 3.19 -8.50 -5.90
CA ARG A 19 3.34 -7.62 -7.06
C ARG A 19 2.30 -6.51 -7.03
N GLN A 20 2.53 -5.46 -7.81
CA GLN A 20 1.53 -4.40 -7.99
C GLN A 20 0.23 -4.92 -8.64
N ALA A 21 0.31 -5.98 -9.45
CA ALA A 21 -0.85 -6.62 -10.05
C ALA A 21 -1.72 -7.29 -8.97
N ASP A 22 -1.11 -8.03 -8.04
CA ASP A 22 -1.81 -8.74 -6.96
C ASP A 22 -2.57 -7.76 -6.05
N MET A 23 -1.94 -6.62 -5.73
CA MET A 23 -2.60 -5.56 -4.95
C MET A 23 -3.75 -4.92 -5.72
N ALA A 24 -3.59 -4.69 -7.02
CA ALA A 24 -4.64 -4.10 -7.85
C ALA A 24 -5.86 -5.03 -7.93
N GLU A 25 -5.63 -6.34 -8.12
CA GLU A 25 -6.65 -7.37 -8.10
C GLU A 25 -7.37 -7.41 -6.74
N TYR A 26 -6.62 -7.44 -5.64
CA TYR A 26 -7.18 -7.45 -4.28
C TYR A 26 -8.04 -6.20 -3.97
N LEU A 27 -7.65 -5.04 -4.50
CA LEU A 27 -8.39 -3.80 -4.34
C LEU A 27 -9.54 -3.64 -5.35
N GLY A 28 -9.58 -4.45 -6.40
CA GLY A 28 -10.57 -4.32 -7.48
C GLY A 28 -10.34 -3.08 -8.35
N ILE A 29 -9.08 -2.70 -8.57
CA ILE A 29 -8.69 -1.54 -9.38
C ILE A 29 -7.72 -1.96 -10.48
N SER A 30 -7.46 -1.08 -11.46
CA SER A 30 -6.44 -1.35 -12.47
C SER A 30 -5.03 -1.31 -11.89
N ARG A 31 -4.11 -2.09 -12.46
CA ARG A 31 -2.68 -2.04 -12.10
C ARG A 31 -2.10 -0.63 -12.21
N GLN A 32 -2.53 0.15 -13.21
CA GLN A 32 -2.11 1.54 -13.39
C GLN A 32 -2.61 2.43 -12.26
N SER A 33 -3.87 2.26 -11.81
CA SER A 33 -4.43 2.98 -10.67
C SER A 33 -3.61 2.69 -9.40
N TYR A 34 -3.32 1.41 -9.14
CA TYR A 34 -2.46 1.03 -8.02
C TYR A 34 -1.04 1.63 -8.13
N TRP A 35 -0.41 1.58 -9.30
CA TRP A 35 0.90 2.19 -9.54
C TRP A 35 0.89 3.70 -9.26
N CYS A 36 -0.12 4.44 -9.73
CA CYS A 36 -0.27 5.86 -9.44
C CYS A 36 -0.39 6.11 -7.94
N LYS A 37 -1.16 5.26 -7.23
CA LYS A 37 -1.34 5.38 -5.79
C LYS A 37 -0.08 5.10 -4.99
N GLU A 38 0.58 3.98 -5.30
CA GLU A 38 1.84 3.60 -4.66
C GLU A 38 2.92 4.66 -4.89
N ASN A 39 2.97 5.31 -6.06
CA ASN A 39 3.92 6.39 -6.36
C ASN A 39 3.46 7.78 -5.88
N ASN A 40 2.49 7.86 -4.96
CA ASN A 40 1.95 9.10 -4.38
C ASN A 40 1.38 10.10 -5.40
N ARG A 41 1.05 9.66 -6.62
CA ARG A 41 0.40 10.51 -7.64
C ARG A 41 -1.09 10.68 -7.36
N VAL A 42 -1.69 9.70 -6.69
CA VAL A 42 -3.10 9.67 -6.30
C VAL A 42 -3.17 9.08 -4.90
N SER A 43 -4.04 9.58 -4.02
CA SER A 43 -4.19 9.00 -2.69
C SER A 43 -4.95 7.67 -2.72
N PHE A 44 -4.63 6.78 -1.78
CA PHE A 44 -5.53 5.68 -1.43
C PHE A 44 -6.75 6.25 -0.71
N SER A 45 -7.93 5.77 -1.07
CA SER A 45 -9.18 6.00 -0.33
C SER A 45 -9.12 5.27 1.02
N ASP A 46 -9.95 5.68 1.97
CA ASP A 46 -9.93 5.06 3.30
C ASP A 46 -10.34 3.58 3.26
N LYS A 47 -11.24 3.22 2.34
CA LYS A 47 -11.57 1.81 2.07
C LYS A 47 -10.36 1.01 1.56
N GLU A 48 -9.58 1.58 0.64
CA GLU A 48 -8.36 0.93 0.16
C GLU A 48 -7.31 0.82 1.27
N LYS A 49 -7.11 1.87 2.08
CA LYS A 49 -6.21 1.85 3.23
C LYS A 49 -6.57 0.75 4.22
N GLN A 50 -7.85 0.61 4.55
CA GLN A 50 -8.33 -0.43 5.45
C GLN A 50 -8.05 -1.82 4.89
N LYS A 51 -8.37 -2.09 3.62
CA LYS A 51 -8.09 -3.37 2.98
C LYS A 51 -6.59 -3.69 2.96
N ILE A 52 -5.74 -2.71 2.66
CA ILE A 52 -4.27 -2.86 2.66
C ILE A 52 -3.76 -3.20 4.06
N LYS A 53 -4.24 -2.49 5.10
CA LYS A 53 -3.91 -2.79 6.48
C LYS A 53 -4.27 -4.24 6.83
N GLU A 54 -5.50 -4.65 6.57
CA GLU A 54 -5.98 -6.01 6.83
C GLU A 54 -5.15 -7.08 6.09
N LEU A 55 -4.68 -6.78 4.88
CA LEU A 55 -3.80 -7.66 4.13
C LEU A 55 -2.42 -7.76 4.78
N PHE A 56 -1.80 -6.64 5.15
CA PHE A 56 -0.48 -6.63 5.77
C PHE A 56 -0.48 -7.17 7.20
N GLN A 57 -1.58 -7.06 7.93
CA GLN A 57 -1.76 -7.64 9.26
C GLN A 57 -1.71 -9.17 9.28
N LYS A 58 -1.85 -9.83 8.13
CA LYS A 58 -1.60 -11.28 8.01
C LYS A 58 -0.12 -11.65 8.19
N PHE A 59 0.77 -10.67 8.03
CA PHE A 59 2.23 -10.84 8.15
C PHE A 59 2.79 -10.09 9.36
N ILE A 60 2.24 -8.91 9.68
CA ILE A 60 2.61 -8.06 10.82
C ILE A 60 1.34 -7.65 11.56
N PRO A 61 0.85 -8.43 12.54
CA PRO A 61 -0.45 -8.21 13.18
C PRO A 61 -0.67 -6.83 13.81
N GLU A 62 0.39 -6.20 14.31
CA GLU A 62 0.37 -4.91 15.00
C GLU A 62 0.30 -3.68 14.09
N LEU A 63 0.39 -3.87 12.77
CA LEU A 63 0.48 -2.78 11.81
C LEU A 63 -0.77 -1.88 11.81
N THR A 64 -0.57 -0.56 11.93
CA THR A 64 -1.65 0.43 11.90
C THR A 64 -1.72 1.19 10.56
N ILE A 65 -2.79 1.97 10.34
CA ILE A 65 -2.89 2.85 9.16
C ILE A 65 -1.77 3.88 9.18
N ASP A 66 -1.44 4.43 10.35
CA ASP A 66 -0.39 5.44 10.48
C ASP A 66 0.98 4.87 10.15
N ASP A 67 1.27 3.64 10.59
CA ASP A 67 2.53 2.98 10.23
C ASP A 67 2.70 2.83 8.71
N ILE A 68 1.61 2.60 7.97
CA ILE A 68 1.64 2.36 6.52
C ILE A 68 1.62 3.67 5.71
N PHE A 69 0.79 4.64 6.10
CA PHE A 69 0.40 5.75 5.22
C PHE A 69 0.84 7.14 5.70
N PHE A 70 1.28 7.28 6.96
CA PHE A 70 1.69 8.55 7.56
C PHE A 70 3.11 8.47 8.14
#